data_AF-A0A9D0I792-F1
#
_entry.id   AF-A0A9D0I792-F1
#
_cell.length_a   1.000
_cell.length_b   1.000
_cell.length_c   1.000
_cell.angle_alpha   90.00
_cell.angle_beta   90.00
_cell.angle_gamma   90.00
#
_symmetry.space_group_name_H-M   'P 1'
#
loop_
_entity.id
_entity.type
_entity.pdbx_description
1 polymer ?
#
loop_
_entity_poly.entity_id
_entity_poly.type
_entity_poly.pdbx_seq_one_letter_code
_entity_poly.pdbx_strand_id
1 'polypeptide(L)'
;MKPLTIDEKRIRKFGPYTLWIGILLILLGMAGVALPGLMSLVTAVWIGWLFLIGGVFWAYHTLKSNPGSFMDWLKPLLLVVSGGLMLYNPVTGIAAVGLMLSFYLFLDAFSSFALARELHPNRGWGWMTFNGIVSVVL
;
A
#
# COMPACT_ATOMS: atom_id res chain seq x y z
N MET A 1 -18.01 24.25 -23.37
CA MET A 1 -16.82 24.10 -22.51
C MET A 1 -15.78 25.11 -22.97
N LYS A 2 -15.33 26.05 -22.11
CA LYS A 2 -14.24 26.97 -22.47
C LYS A 2 -12.92 26.19 -22.49
N PRO A 3 -12.09 26.31 -23.53
CA PRO A 3 -10.78 25.64 -23.55
C PRO A 3 -9.90 26.19 -22.42
N LEU A 4 -9.20 25.30 -21.72
CA LEU A 4 -8.21 25.66 -20.70
C LEU A 4 -7.07 26.42 -21.37
N THR A 5 -7.12 27.75 -21.37
CA THR A 5 -6.01 28.61 -21.81
C THR A 5 -4.88 28.48 -20.79
N ILE A 6 -3.79 27.84 -21.19
CA ILE A 6 -2.59 27.69 -20.37
C ILE A 6 -2.07 29.09 -20.01
N ASP A 7 -2.11 29.42 -18.72
CA ASP A 7 -1.69 30.72 -18.21
C ASP A 7 -0.16 30.80 -18.20
N GLU A 8 0.42 31.33 -19.28
CA GLU A 8 1.87 31.47 -19.51
C GLU A 8 2.60 32.17 -18.34
N LYS A 9 1.91 33.02 -17.57
CA LYS A 9 2.48 33.69 -16.39
C LYS A 9 2.77 32.71 -15.24
N ARG A 10 2.03 31.61 -15.11
CA ARG A 10 2.31 30.55 -14.12
C ARG A 10 3.50 29.69 -14.53
N ILE A 11 3.64 29.38 -15.81
CA ILE A 11 4.73 28.52 -16.29
C ILE A 11 6.09 29.23 -16.16
N ARG A 12 6.14 30.53 -16.48
CA ARG A 12 7.35 31.35 -16.30
C ARG A 12 7.79 31.52 -14.84
N LYS A 13 6.92 31.18 -13.88
CA LYS A 13 7.22 31.23 -12.44
C LYS A 13 7.91 29.95 -11.92
N PHE A 14 7.89 28.86 -12.69
CA PHE A 14 8.71 27.68 -12.43
C PHE A 14 10.16 28.01 -12.82
N GLY A 15 10.86 28.69 -11.91
CA GLY A 15 12.28 28.99 -12.04
C GLY A 15 13.17 27.77 -11.76
N PRO A 16 14.51 27.96 -11.76
CA PRO A 16 15.48 26.89 -11.49
C PRO A 16 15.25 26.17 -10.15
N TYR A 17 14.61 26.82 -9.17
CA TYR A 17 14.19 26.21 -7.91
C TYR A 17 13.28 24.99 -8.09
N THR A 18 12.36 25.02 -9.05
CA THR A 18 11.46 23.88 -9.31
C THR A 18 12.23 22.68 -9.87
N LEU A 19 13.24 22.92 -10.71
CA LEU A 19 14.13 21.86 -11.21
C LEU A 19 14.97 21.25 -10.09
N TRP A 20 15.53 22.07 -9.20
CA TRP A 20 16.27 21.59 -8.03
C TRP A 20 15.40 20.71 -7.11
N ILE A 21 14.16 21.13 -6.86
CA ILE A 21 13.19 20.33 -6.08
C ILE A 21 12.86 19.02 -6.81
N GLY A 22 12.66 19.05 -8.13
CA GLY A 22 12.43 17.85 -8.93
C GLY A 22 13.59 16.85 -8.84
N ILE A 23 14.83 17.33 -8.98
CA ILE A 23 16.03 16.50 -8.85
C ILE A 23 16.13 15.91 -7.44
N LEU A 24 15.91 16.73 -6.41
CA LEU A 24 15.93 16.27 -5.02
C LEU A 24 14.88 15.18 -4.77
N LEU A 25 13.67 15.34 -5.30
CA LEU A 25 12.59 14.35 -5.19
C LEU A 25 12.93 13.04 -5.92
N ILE A 26 13.54 13.12 -7.11
CA ILE A 26 13.99 11.92 -7.85
C ILE A 26 15.03 11.15 -7.03
N LEU A 27 16.03 11.86 -6.49
CA LEU A 27 17.07 11.23 -5.67
C LEU A 27 16.48 10.61 -4.41
N LEU A 28 15.54 11.29 -3.76
CA LEU A 28 14.86 10.77 -2.57
C LEU A 28 14.03 9.53 -2.89
N GLY A 29 13.29 9.54 -4.00
CA GLY A 29 12.52 8.37 -4.47
C GLY A 29 13.43 7.19 -4.82
N MET A 30 14.52 7.45 -5.53
CA MET A 30 15.52 6.43 -5.88
C MET A 30 16.17 5.82 -4.65
N ALA A 31 16.51 6.64 -3.63
CA ALA A 31 17.00 6.15 -2.35
C ALA A 31 15.97 5.24 -1.65
N GLY A 32 14.68 5.55 -1.76
CA GLY A 32 13.61 4.68 -1.25
C GLY A 32 13.53 3.33 -1.96
N VAL A 33 13.63 3.33 -3.29
CA VAL A 33 13.65 2.08 -4.08
C VAL A 33 14.91 1.25 -3.80
N ALA A 34 16.05 1.91 -3.59
CA ALA A 34 17.33 1.24 -3.30
C ALA A 34 17.39 0.62 -1.90
N LEU A 35 16.57 1.11 -0.95
CA LEU A 35 16.53 0.65 0.45
C LEU A 35 15.14 0.08 0.81
N PRO A 36 14.67 -1.00 0.13
CA PRO A 36 13.33 -1.53 0.31
C PRO A 36 13.11 -2.06 1.73
N GLY A 37 14.13 -2.58 2.39
CA GLY A 37 14.05 -3.04 3.79
C GLY A 37 13.71 -1.91 4.76
N LEU A 38 14.31 -0.72 4.58
CA LEU A 38 14.02 0.43 5.42
C LEU A 38 12.62 0.98 5.14
N MET A 39 12.22 1.05 3.86
CA MET A 39 10.86 1.48 3.48
C MET A 39 9.79 0.52 4.01
N SER A 40 10.06 -0.78 3.97
CA SER A 40 9.18 -1.81 4.53
C SER A 40 9.05 -1.67 6.05
N LEU A 41 10.16 -1.45 6.76
CA LEU A 41 10.18 -1.20 8.20
C LEU A 41 9.33 0.02 8.59
N VAL A 42 9.55 1.15 7.91
CA VAL A 42 8.78 2.38 8.14
C VAL A 42 7.29 2.14 7.91
N THR A 43 6.95 1.42 6.83
CA THR A 43 5.56 1.07 6.51
C THR A 43 4.92 0.19 7.59
N ALA A 44 5.63 -0.84 8.07
CA ALA A 44 5.14 -1.71 9.12
C ALA A 44 4.89 -0.96 10.43
N VAL A 45 5.80 -0.06 10.82
CA VAL A 45 5.61 0.83 11.97
C VAL A 45 4.40 1.74 11.77
N TRP A 46 4.23 2.28 10.57
CA TRP A 46 3.08 3.13 10.27
C TRP A 46 1.76 2.36 10.39
N ILE A 47 1.68 1.17 9.82
CA ILE A 47 0.48 0.32 9.91
C ILE A 47 0.20 -0.05 11.38
N GLY A 48 1.22 -0.36 12.17
CA GLY A 48 1.09 -0.63 13.61
C GLY A 48 0.44 0.53 14.37
N TRP A 49 0.87 1.77 14.10
CA TRP A 49 0.25 2.96 14.69
C TRP A 49 -1.21 3.16 14.25
N LEU A 50 -1.52 2.93 12.97
CA LEU A 50 -2.90 3.00 12.48
C LEU A 50 -3.81 1.97 13.17
N PHE A 51 -3.28 0.76 13.42
CA PHE A 51 -3.99 -0.29 14.15
C PHE A 51 -4.26 0.11 15.59
N LEU A 52 -3.28 0.69 16.29
CA LEU A 52 -3.48 1.19 17.66
C LEU A 52 -4.53 2.30 17.71
N ILE A 53 -4.41 3.31 16.85
CA ILE A 53 -5.35 4.44 16.80
C ILE A 53 -6.76 3.94 16.47
N GLY A 54 -6.88 3.09 15.45
CA GLY A 54 -8.16 2.48 15.07
C GLY A 54 -8.74 1.61 16.20
N GLY A 55 -7.90 0.85 16.90
CA GLY A 55 -8.29 0.03 18.04
C GLY A 55 -8.82 0.87 19.21
N VAL A 56 -8.19 2.01 19.51
CA VAL A 56 -8.66 2.95 20.54
C VAL A 56 -9.99 3.58 20.15
N PHE A 57 -10.13 4.06 18.91
CA PHE A 57 -11.40 4.61 18.43
C PHE A 57 -12.53 3.57 18.48
N TRP A 58 -12.23 2.33 18.08
CA TRP A 58 -13.22 1.27 18.09
C TRP A 58 -13.57 0.85 19.52
N ALA A 59 -12.59 0.77 20.43
CA ALA A 59 -12.83 0.51 21.86
C ALA A 59 -13.74 1.58 22.48
N TYR A 60 -13.50 2.86 22.15
CA TYR A 60 -14.36 3.96 22.57
C TYR A 60 -15.79 3.81 22.02
N HIS A 61 -15.93 3.37 20.78
CA HIS A 61 -17.24 3.08 20.20
C HIS A 61 -17.94 1.95 20.96
N THR A 62 -17.26 0.83 21.26
CA THR A 62 -17.79 -0.29 22.05
C THR A 62 -18.28 0.13 23.42
N LEU A 63 -17.50 0.95 24.12
CA LEU A 63 -17.83 1.45 25.44
C LEU A 63 -19.15 2.24 25.43
N LYS A 64 -19.43 2.97 24.35
CA LYS A 64 -20.66 3.75 24.19
C LYS A 64 -21.84 2.94 23.66
N SER A 65 -21.61 1.97 22.79
CA SER A 65 -22.69 1.23 22.13
C SER A 65 -23.22 0.09 23.00
N ASN A 66 -22.35 -0.84 23.40
CA ASN A 66 -22.75 -1.99 24.21
C ASN A 66 -21.55 -2.61 24.96
N PRO A 67 -21.17 -2.07 26.14
CA PRO A 67 -19.96 -2.49 26.83
C PRO A 67 -20.02 -3.92 27.39
N GLY A 68 -21.21 -4.50 27.56
CA GLY A 68 -21.40 -5.84 28.16
C GLY A 68 -21.25 -7.00 27.17
N SER A 69 -21.13 -6.72 25.87
CA SER A 69 -21.01 -7.75 24.83
C SER A 69 -19.54 -8.06 24.56
N PHE A 70 -19.13 -9.28 24.90
CA PHE A 70 -17.77 -9.77 24.63
C PHE A 70 -17.43 -9.78 23.12
N MET A 71 -18.43 -10.04 22.27
CA MET A 71 -18.23 -10.11 20.83
C MET A 71 -17.80 -8.75 20.25
N ASP A 72 -18.34 -7.66 20.80
CA ASP A 72 -17.98 -6.34 20.34
C ASP A 72 -16.52 -6.04 20.72
N TRP A 73 -16.08 -6.41 21.93
CA TRP A 73 -14.68 -6.23 22.37
C TRP A 73 -13.63 -7.00 21.56
N LEU A 74 -14.01 -7.95 20.70
CA LEU A 74 -13.06 -8.73 19.91
C LEU A 74 -12.27 -7.86 18.93
N LYS A 75 -12.95 -7.05 18.11
CA LYS A 75 -12.29 -6.19 17.10
C LYS A 75 -11.29 -5.17 17.66
N PRO A 76 -11.59 -4.37 18.69
CA PRO A 76 -10.68 -3.37 19.22
C PRO A 76 -9.50 -4.03 19.91
N LEU A 77 -9.73 -5.15 20.61
CA LEU A 77 -8.67 -5.94 21.22
C LEU A 77 -7.74 -6.51 20.15
N LEU A 78 -8.29 -7.04 19.06
CA LEU A 78 -7.49 -7.57 17.94
C LEU A 78 -6.66 -6.47 17.27
N LEU A 79 -7.22 -5.28 17.07
CA LEU A 79 -6.50 -4.12 16.53
C LEU A 79 -5.37 -3.65 17.47
N VAL A 80 -5.65 -3.49 18.77
CA VAL A 80 -4.66 -3.04 19.74
C VAL A 80 -3.54 -4.06 19.93
N VAL A 81 -3.89 -5.34 20.07
CA VAL A 81 -2.90 -6.42 20.23
C VAL A 81 -2.05 -6.57 18.97
N SER A 82 -2.67 -6.61 17.79
CA SER A 82 -1.93 -6.75 16.53
C SER A 82 -1.04 -5.53 16.27
N GLY A 83 -1.55 -4.32 16.50
CA GLY A 83 -0.77 -3.09 16.38
C GLY A 83 0.40 -3.05 17.38
N GLY A 84 0.15 -3.44 18.63
CA GLY A 84 1.18 -3.54 19.67
C GLY A 84 2.28 -4.56 19.32
N LEU A 85 1.90 -5.73 18.82
CA LEU A 85 2.85 -6.75 18.36
C LEU A 85 3.67 -6.28 17.16
N MET A 86 3.04 -5.60 16.19
CA MET A 86 3.75 -5.01 15.04
C MET A 86 4.74 -3.93 15.48
N LEU A 87 4.43 -3.11 16.48
CA LEU A 87 5.36 -2.09 16.98
C LEU A 87 6.47 -2.69 17.86
N TYR A 88 6.17 -3.75 18.60
CA TYR A 88 7.16 -4.44 19.43
C TYR A 88 8.23 -5.15 18.58
N ASN A 89 7.80 -5.84 17.52
CA ASN A 89 8.70 -6.44 16.55
C ASN A 89 8.24 -6.15 15.11
N PRO A 90 8.66 -5.01 14.53
CA PRO A 90 8.27 -4.61 13.18
C PRO A 90 8.59 -5.63 12.09
N VAL A 91 9.58 -6.49 12.31
CA VAL A 91 9.97 -7.54 11.35
C VAL A 91 8.82 -8.53 11.13
N THR A 92 8.03 -8.84 12.17
CA THR A 92 6.85 -9.70 12.00
C THR A 92 5.75 -8.98 11.22
N GLY A 93 5.62 -7.66 11.41
CA GLY A 93 4.71 -6.81 10.64
C GLY A 93 5.06 -6.78 9.15
N ILE A 94 6.36 -6.67 8.82
CA ILE A 94 6.87 -6.78 7.44
C ILE A 94 6.47 -8.12 6.84
N ALA A 95 6.70 -9.23 7.55
CA ALA A 95 6.36 -10.56 7.08
C ALA A 95 4.85 -10.74 6.87
N ALA A 96 4.02 -10.20 7.78
CA ALA A 96 2.56 -10.28 7.66
C ALA A 96 2.05 -9.54 6.41
N VAL A 97 2.53 -8.31 6.17
CA VAL A 97 2.17 -7.54 4.96
C VAL A 97 2.70 -8.23 3.70
N GLY A 98 3.93 -8.75 3.75
CA GLY A 98 4.53 -9.52 2.66
C GLY A 98 3.71 -10.76 2.31
N LEU A 99 3.27 -11.55 3.30
CA LEU A 99 2.39 -12.70 3.08
C LEU A 99 1.06 -12.31 2.44
N MET A 100 0.48 -11.19 2.87
CA MET A 100 -0.75 -10.66 2.26
C MET A 100 -0.52 -10.29 0.79
N LEU A 101 0.62 -9.67 0.48
CA LEU A 101 1.02 -9.34 -0.88
C LEU A 101 1.28 -10.60 -1.71
N SER A 102 1.99 -11.61 -1.18
CA SER A 102 2.21 -12.88 -1.87
C SER A 102 0.90 -13.59 -2.20
N PHE A 103 -0.08 -13.58 -1.29
CA PHE A 103 -1.40 -14.14 -1.57
C PHE A 103 -2.12 -13.37 -2.69
N TYR A 104 -2.04 -12.03 -2.66
CA TYR A 104 -2.58 -11.20 -3.73
C TYR A 104 -1.92 -11.50 -5.08
N LEU A 105 -0.59 -11.56 -5.14
CA LEU A 105 0.17 -11.86 -6.36
C LEU A 105 -0.13 -13.26 -6.89
N PHE A 106 -0.31 -14.23 -5.99
CA PHE A 106 -0.75 -15.57 -6.38
C PHE A 106 -2.11 -15.53 -7.06
N LEU A 107 -3.11 -14.86 -6.47
CA LEU A 107 -4.43 -14.71 -7.09
C LEU A 107 -4.35 -13.95 -8.43
N ASP A 108 -3.56 -12.87 -8.48
CA ASP A 108 -3.33 -12.09 -9.69
C ASP A 108 -2.70 -12.94 -10.80
N ALA A 109 -1.77 -13.84 -10.47
CA ALA A 109 -1.20 -14.77 -11.43
C ALA A 109 -2.25 -15.71 -12.02
N PHE A 110 -3.11 -16.30 -11.18
CA PHE A 110 -4.22 -17.15 -11.66
C PHE A 110 -5.15 -16.38 -12.60
N SER A 111 -5.58 -15.18 -12.19
CA SER A 111 -6.42 -14.32 -13.01
C SER A 111 -5.74 -13.94 -14.32
N SER A 112 -4.46 -13.58 -14.28
CA SER A 112 -3.67 -13.19 -15.45
C SER A 112 -3.54 -14.35 -16.44
N PHE A 113 -3.26 -15.57 -15.97
CA PHE A 113 -3.18 -16.73 -16.85
C PHE A 113 -4.55 -17.16 -17.40
N ALA A 114 -5.62 -17.03 -16.61
CA ALA A 114 -6.97 -17.30 -17.08
C ALA A 114 -7.37 -16.32 -18.20
N LEU A 115 -7.18 -15.01 -17.96
CA LEU A 115 -7.43 -13.97 -18.95
C LEU A 115 -6.55 -14.15 -20.19
N ALA A 116 -5.30 -14.56 -20.03
CA ALA A 116 -4.47 -14.91 -21.17
C ALA A 116 -5.17 -15.99 -22.01
N ARG A 117 -5.61 -17.11 -21.44
CA ARG A 117 -6.29 -18.15 -22.23
C ARG A 117 -7.53 -17.63 -22.97
N GLU A 118 -8.32 -16.77 -22.35
CA GLU A 118 -9.53 -16.18 -22.96
C GLU A 118 -9.20 -15.18 -24.08
N LEU A 119 -8.17 -14.36 -23.90
CA LEU A 119 -7.76 -13.37 -24.90
C LEU A 119 -7.01 -13.99 -26.07
N HIS A 120 -6.57 -15.25 -26.03
CA HIS A 120 -5.84 -15.83 -27.15
C HIS A 120 -6.79 -16.08 -28.36
N PRO A 121 -6.50 -15.58 -29.59
CA PRO A 121 -5.27 -14.93 -30.08
C PRO A 121 -5.36 -13.39 -30.23
N ASN A 122 -6.34 -12.72 -29.61
CA ASN A 122 -6.46 -11.28 -29.59
C ASN A 122 -5.25 -10.58 -28.94
N ARG A 123 -5.09 -9.31 -29.32
CA ARG A 123 -4.01 -8.43 -28.87
C ARG A 123 -4.10 -8.21 -27.35
N GLY A 124 -2.97 -8.35 -26.66
CA GLY A 124 -2.89 -8.23 -25.20
C GLY A 124 -2.51 -9.54 -24.51
N TRP A 125 -2.81 -10.70 -25.13
CA TRP A 125 -2.55 -12.03 -24.58
C TRP A 125 -1.15 -12.21 -23.96
N GLY A 126 -0.10 -11.86 -24.73
CA GLY A 126 1.28 -12.01 -24.27
C GLY A 126 1.62 -11.15 -23.05
N TRP A 127 0.98 -9.97 -22.90
CA TRP A 127 1.14 -9.13 -21.71
C TRP A 127 0.50 -9.73 -20.47
N MET A 128 -0.69 -10.35 -20.60
CA MET A 128 -1.30 -11.08 -19.49
C MET A 128 -0.47 -12.28 -19.06
N THR A 129 0.08 -13.05 -20.01
CA THR A 129 0.99 -14.17 -19.68
C THR A 129 2.25 -13.69 -18.97
N PHE A 130 2.86 -12.60 -19.46
CA PHE A 130 4.04 -12.01 -18.81
C PHE A 130 3.73 -11.52 -17.39
N ASN A 131 2.60 -10.82 -17.20
CA ASN A 131 2.16 -10.38 -15.88
C ASN A 131 1.99 -11.58 -14.93
N GLY A 132 1.32 -12.64 -15.38
CA GLY A 132 1.14 -13.85 -14.58
C GLY A 132 2.46 -14.50 -14.16
N ILE A 133 3.47 -14.52 -15.04
CA ILE A 133 4.80 -15.03 -14.70
C ILE A 133 5.47 -14.15 -13.64
N VAL A 134 5.44 -12.82 -13.83
CA VAL A 134 6.02 -11.88 -12.86
C VAL A 134 5.37 -12.03 -11.49
N SER A 135 4.04 -12.13 -11.43
CA SER A 135 3.29 -12.30 -10.18
C SER A 135 3.57 -13.64 -9.47
N VAL A 136 4.00 -14.70 -10.17
CA VAL A 136 4.44 -15.95 -9.53
C VAL A 136 5.88 -15.86 -9.01
N VAL A 137 6.74 -15.15 -9.72
CA VAL A 137 8.17 -15.05 -9.41
C VAL A 137 8.43 -14.12 -8.22
N LEU A 138 7.60 -13.09 -8.07
CA LEU A 138 7.72 -12.06 -7.03
C LEU A 138 7.06 -12.48 -5.70
#